data_AF-X2BZT4-F1
#
_entry.id   AF-X2BZT4-F1
#
_cell.length_a   1.000
_cell.length_b   1.000
_cell.length_c   1.000
_cell.angle_alpha   90.00
_cell.angle_beta   90.00
_cell.angle_gamma   90.00
#
_symmetry.space_group_name_H-M   'P 1'
#
loop_
_entity.id
_entity.type
_entity.pdbx_description
1 polymer ?
#
loop_
_entity_poly.entity_id
_entity_poly.type
_entity_poly.pdbx_seq_one_letter_code
_entity_poly.pdbx_strand_id
1 'polypeptide(L)' 'SGKHYGVYSCEGCKGFFKRTVRKDLTYACREDRSCTTDKRQRNRCQYCRYQKCLSMGMKREAVQVGGIEEERQ' A
#
# COMPACT_ATOMS: atom_id res chain seq x y z
N SER A 1 9.79 10.77 4.14
CA SER A 1 8.58 10.50 3.33
C SER A 1 8.77 11.12 1.96
N GLY A 2 8.19 10.53 0.92
CA GLY A 2 8.34 11.02 -0.45
C GLY A 2 7.28 10.47 -1.39
N LYS A 3 7.54 10.55 -2.70
CA LYS A 3 6.68 9.96 -3.73
C LYS A 3 6.95 8.46 -3.83
N HIS A 4 5.92 7.65 -3.67
CA HIS A 4 5.98 6.20 -3.76
C HIS A 4 4.80 5.70 -4.59
N TYR A 5 5.09 4.89 -5.62
CA TYR A 5 4.07 4.28 -6.49
C TYR A 5 3.09 5.28 -7.11
N GLY A 6 3.56 6.49 -7.45
CA GLY A 6 2.76 7.53 -8.10
C GLY A 6 2.29 8.67 -7.18
N VAL A 7 2.30 8.50 -5.85
CA VAL A 7 1.73 9.49 -4.91
C VAL A 7 2.64 9.77 -3.73
N TYR A 8 2.51 10.96 -3.13
CA TYR A 8 3.21 11.24 -1.86
C TYR A 8 2.62 10.40 -0.75
N SER A 9 3.48 9.68 -0.03
CA SER A 9 3.05 8.84 1.08
C SER A 9 4.17 8.63 2.11
N CYS A 10 3.79 8.08 3.25
CA CYS A 10 4.75 7.68 4.28
C CYS A 10 5.36 6.30 3.98
N GLU A 11 6.52 6.01 4.59
CA GLU A 11 7.20 4.71 4.45
C GLU A 11 6.32 3.53 4.85
N GLY A 12 5.43 3.74 5.83
CA GLY A 12 4.50 2.70 6.27
C GLY A 12 3.50 2.28 5.18
N CYS A 13 2.96 3.23 4.40
CA CYS A 13 2.03 2.91 3.31
C CYS A 13 2.77 2.42 2.08
N LYS A 14 3.98 2.93 1.79
CA LYS A 14 4.88 2.36 0.78
C LYS A 14 5.14 0.87 1.02
N GLY A 15 5.60 0.52 2.23
CA GLY A 15 5.92 -0.87 2.57
C GLY A 15 4.69 -1.78 2.57
N PHE A 16 3.56 -1.27 3.07
CA PHE A 16 2.28 -1.98 3.03
C PHE A 16 1.85 -2.28 1.58
N PHE A 17 1.76 -1.25 0.74
CA PHE A 17 1.33 -1.39 -0.66
C PHE A 17 2.25 -2.34 -1.45
N LYS A 18 3.57 -2.21 -1.31
CA LYS A 18 4.56 -3.11 -1.93
C LYS A 18 4.30 -4.58 -1.58
N ARG A 19 4.09 -4.88 -0.29
CA ARG A 19 3.83 -6.25 0.17
C ARG A 19 2.49 -6.77 -0.32
N THR A 20 1.45 -5.94 -0.29
CA THR A 20 0.12 -6.30 -0.79
C THR A 20 0.17 -6.68 -2.26
N VAL A 21 0.83 -5.87 -3.11
CA VAL A 21 0.93 -6.15 -4.54
C VAL A 21 1.83 -7.35 -4.85
N ARG A 22 3.03 -7.44 -4.25
CA ARG A 22 3.97 -8.55 -4.55
C ARG A 22 3.48 -9.93 -4.14
N LYS A 23 2.71 -10.00 -3.06
CA LYS A 23 2.17 -11.26 -2.54
C LYS A 23 0.71 -11.48 -2.95
N ASP A 24 0.19 -10.63 -3.84
CA ASP A 24 -1.20 -10.58 -4.27
C ASP A 24 -2.22 -10.77 -3.12
N LEU A 25 -1.99 -10.03 -2.03
CA LEU A 25 -2.78 -10.19 -0.82
C LEU A 25 -4.15 -9.55 -0.99
N THR A 26 -5.19 -10.34 -0.73
CA THR A 26 -6.57 -9.88 -0.62
C THR A 26 -6.92 -9.72 0.86
N TYR A 27 -7.64 -8.65 1.19
CA TYR A 27 -8.11 -8.39 2.55
C TYR A 27 -9.64 -8.29 2.57
N ALA A 28 -10.25 -8.65 3.70
CA ALA A 28 -11.66 -8.39 3.96
C ALA A 28 -11.79 -7.29 5.03
N CYS A 29 -12.73 -6.37 4.82
CA CYS A 29 -13.16 -5.49 5.91
C CYS A 29 -14.06 -6.29 6.87
N ARG A 30 -13.96 -6.00 8.17
CA ARG A 30 -14.83 -6.59 9.20
C ARG A 30 -16.01 -5.68 9.58
N GLU A 31 -16.08 -4.52 8.96
CA GLU A 31 -17.06 -3.47 9.21
C GLU A 31 -17.74 -3.09 7.87
N ASP A 32 -18.18 -1.84 7.75
CA ASP A 32 -18.89 -1.24 6.61
C ASP A 32 -17.99 -0.80 5.43
N ARG A 33 -16.73 -1.24 5.37
CA ARG A 33 -15.74 -0.81 4.35
C ARG A 33 -15.42 0.69 4.38
N SER A 34 -15.73 1.42 5.45
CA SER A 34 -15.48 2.86 5.58
C SER A 34 -14.43 3.23 6.67
N CYS A 35 -13.72 2.24 7.23
CA CYS A 35 -12.81 2.46 8.35
C CYS A 35 -11.80 3.61 8.17
N THR A 36 -11.70 4.47 9.19
CA THR A 36 -10.73 5.58 9.25
C THR A 36 -9.30 5.09 9.10
N THR A 37 -8.58 5.66 8.12
CA THR A 37 -7.17 5.36 7.86
C THR A 37 -6.31 6.60 8.08
N ASP A 38 -5.86 6.77 9.33
CA ASP A 38 -4.90 7.80 9.76
C ASP A 38 -3.62 7.18 10.34
N LYS A 39 -2.67 8.00 10.82
CA LYS A 39 -1.38 7.51 11.36
C LYS A 39 -1.53 6.52 12.52
N ARG A 40 -2.56 6.69 13.37
CA ARG A 40 -2.81 5.88 14.57
C ARG A 40 -3.60 4.61 14.22
N GLN A 41 -4.58 4.71 13.32
CA GLN A 41 -5.57 3.66 13.07
C GLN A 41 -5.40 2.89 11.76
N ARG A 42 -4.48 3.28 10.86
CA ARG A 42 -4.27 2.62 9.55
C ARG A 42 -4.02 1.11 9.60
N ASN A 43 -3.61 0.54 10.74
CA ASN A 43 -3.39 -0.90 10.87
C ASN A 43 -4.66 -1.66 11.29
N ARG A 44 -5.74 -0.98 11.69
CA ARG A 44 -7.00 -1.60 12.14
C ARG A 44 -7.71 -2.37 11.02
N CYS A 45 -7.65 -1.87 9.79
CA CYS A 45 -8.28 -2.52 8.64
C CYS A 45 -7.36 -2.46 7.42
N GLN A 46 -6.80 -3.61 7.04
CA GLN A 46 -5.93 -3.72 5.86
C GLN A 46 -6.70 -3.49 4.55
N TYR A 47 -7.97 -3.91 4.49
CA TYR A 47 -8.84 -3.64 3.34
C TYR A 47 -8.97 -2.13 3.10
N CYS A 48 -9.48 -1.37 4.08
CA CYS A 48 -9.71 0.07 3.91
C CYS A 48 -8.39 0.82 3.67
N ARG A 49 -7.30 0.39 4.31
CA ARG A 49 -5.98 0.97 4.05
C ARG A 49 -5.55 0.75 2.60
N TYR A 50 -5.73 -0.44 2.06
CA TYR A 50 -5.37 -0.74 0.67
C TYR A 50 -6.27 0.00 -0.33
N GLN A 51 -7.57 0.01 -0.08
CA GLN A 51 -8.53 0.79 -0.87
C GLN A 51 -8.18 2.27 -0.88
N LYS A 52 -7.80 2.85 0.27
CA LYS A 52 -7.33 4.24 0.33
C LYS A 52 -6.02 4.46 -0.44
N CYS A 53 -5.10 3.49 -0.44
CA CYS A 53 -3.88 3.60 -1.25
C CYS A 53 -4.23 3.71 -2.75
N LEU A 54 -5.13 2.84 -3.22
CA LEU A 54 -5.61 2.85 -4.61
C LEU A 54 -6.38 4.15 -4.91
N SER A 55 -7.31 4.56 -4.04
CA SER A 55 -8.13 5.77 -4.25
C SER A 55 -7.30 7.05 -4.29
N MET A 56 -6.18 7.10 -3.54
CA MET A 56 -5.24 8.22 -3.59
C MET A 56 -4.36 8.21 -4.84
N GLY A 57 -4.32 7.09 -5.59
CA GLY A 57 -3.58 6.95 -6.84
C GLY A 57 -2.32 6.08 -6.79
N MET A 58 -2.13 5.23 -5.77
CA MET A 58 -1.02 4.27 -5.79
C MET A 58 -1.21 3.24 -6.92
N LYS A 59 -0.22 3.15 -7.79
CA LYS A 59 -0.23 2.33 -9.00
C LYS A 59 0.35 0.94 -8.74
N ARG A 60 -0.42 -0.12 -9.01
CA ARG A 60 0.03 -1.52 -8.83
C ARG A 60 1.20 -1.84 -9.77
N GLU A 61 1.12 -1.35 -11.00
CA GLU A 61 2.12 -1.49 -12.05
C GLU A 61 3.47 -0.82 -11.71
N ALA A 62 3.46 0.16 -10.80
CA ALA A 62 4.69 0.79 -10.29
C ALA A 62 5.43 -0.10 -9.27
N VAL A 63 4.81 -1.19 -8.81
CA VAL A 63 5.47 -2.22 -8.01
C VAL A 63 6.04 -3.25 -8.99
N GLN A 64 7.35 -3.22 -9.20
CA GLN A 64 8.03 -4.22 -10.02
C GLN A 64 7.79 -5.62 -9.43
N VAL A 65 7.03 -6.43 -10.17
CA VAL A 65 6.74 -7.86 -9.91
C VAL A 65 7.85 -8.67 -10.56
N GLY A 66 9.06 -8.55 -10.01
CA GLY A 66 10.27 -9.16 -10.57
C GLY A 66 11.45 -8.19 -10.48
N GLY A 67 12.44 -8.57 -9.69
CA GLY A 67 13.79 -8.01 -9.65
C GLY A 67 14.56 -9.01 -8.79
N ILE A 68 15.51 -9.79 -9.32
CA ILE A 68 16.82 -9.28 -9.77
C ILE A 68 17.20 -8.08 -8.90
N GLU A 69 17.98 -8.39 -7.88
CA GLU A 69 18.72 -7.42 -7.08
C GLU A 69 19.80 -6.80 -7.96
N GLU A 70 19.50 -5.65 -8.55
CA GLU A 70 20.44 -4.75 -9.22
C GLU A 70 19.99 -3.33 -8.82
N GLU A 71 20.76 -2.45 -8.18
CA GLU A 71 22.18 -2.38 -7.87
C GLU A 71 22.34 -1.73 -6.48
N ARG A 72 23.16 -2.34 -5.63
CA ARG A 72 23.97 -1.59 -4.65
C ARG A 72 25.40 -1.61 -5.18
N GLN A 73 25.71 -0.69 -6.09
CA GLN A 73 27.04 -0.09 -6.10
C GLN A 73 27.18 0.78 -4.85
#